data_AF-A0A839GTW8-F1
#
_entry.id   AF-A0A839GTW8-F1
#
_cell.length_a   1.000
_cell.length_b   1.000
_cell.length_c   1.000
_cell.angle_alpha   90.00
_cell.angle_beta   90.00
_cell.angle_gamma   90.00
#
_symmetry.space_group_name_H-M   'P 1'
#
loop_
_entity.id
_entity.type
_entity.pdbx_description
1 polymer ?
#
loop_
_entity_poly.entity_id
_entity_poly.type
_entity_poly.pdbx_seq_one_letter_code
_entity_poly.pdbx_strand_id
1 'polypeptide(L)'
;MKAINQFILQHLKTLEMVGVSMRIISFTLVSWLGPSSPFLFVWIFNTLDALLLSWCSVLKKDRAYTLLNIFWILVGVIGIVRAAEVL
;
A
#
# COMPACT_ATOMS: atom_id res chain seq x y z
N MET A 1 9.43 18.89 -2.05
CA MET A 1 9.80 17.60 -2.68
C MET A 1 11.18 17.08 -2.28
N LYS A 2 12.26 17.88 -2.32
CA LYS A 2 13.61 17.40 -1.95
C LYS A 2 13.71 16.87 -0.50
N ALA A 3 13.11 17.56 0.47
CA ALA A 3 13.15 17.15 1.89
C ALA A 3 12.44 15.81 2.16
N ILE A 4 11.25 15.59 1.57
CA ILE A 4 10.50 14.33 1.72
C ILE A 4 11.26 13.17 1.10
N ASN A 5 11.80 13.36 -0.11
CA ASN A 5 12.60 12.32 -0.77
C ASN A 5 13.85 12.00 0.04
N GLN A 6 14.51 13.02 0.62
CA GLN A 6 15.68 12.83 1.47
C GLN A 6 15.34 12.06 2.75
N PHE A 7 14.20 12.37 3.38
CA PHE A 7 13.71 11.62 4.54
C PHE A 7 13.46 10.15 4.20
N ILE A 8 12.82 9.88 3.06
CA ILE A 8 12.52 8.52 2.61
C ILE A 8 13.81 7.76 2.29
N LEU A 9 14.77 8.41 1.62
CA LEU A 9 16.08 7.78 1.34
C LEU A 9 16.85 7.45 2.63
N GLN A 10 16.79 8.32 3.65
CA GLN A 10 17.44 8.09 4.94
C GLN A 10 16.82 6.90 5.70
N HIS A 11 15.50 6.70 5.59
CA HIS A 11 14.77 5.65 6.32
C HIS A 11 14.22 4.55 5.42
N LEU A 12 14.80 4.39 4.23
CA LEU A 12 14.25 3.57 3.14
C LEU A 12 13.88 2.16 3.59
N LYS A 13 14.84 1.44 4.19
CA LYS A 13 14.63 0.06 4.66
C LYS A 13 13.51 -0.04 5.69
N THR A 14 13.45 0.90 6.64
CA THR A 14 12.43 0.93 7.68
C THR A 14 11.05 1.16 7.07
N LEU A 15 10.93 2.14 6.15
CA LEU A 15 9.68 2.44 5.47
C LEU A 15 9.21 1.27 4.60
N GLU A 16 10.13 0.57 3.93
CA GLU A 16 9.80 -0.64 3.18
C GLU A 16 9.29 -1.76 4.08
N MET A 17 9.96 -2.01 5.21
CA MET A 17 9.49 -2.99 6.19
C MET A 17 8.11 -2.64 6.73
N VAL A 18 7.87 -1.35 7.04
CA VAL A 18 6.54 -0.87 7.45
C VAL A 18 5.50 -1.16 6.37
N GLY A 19 5.75 -0.78 5.12
CA GLY A 19 4.82 -1.03 4.01
C GLY A 19 4.54 -2.53 3.80
N VAL A 20 5.58 -3.36 3.85
CA VAL A 20 5.43 -4.82 3.74
C VAL A 20 4.63 -5.40 4.91
N SER A 21 4.89 -4.95 6.14
CA SER A 21 4.11 -5.37 7.31
C SER A 21 2.64 -4.97 7.20
N MET A 22 2.35 -3.76 6.72
CA MET A 22 0.98 -3.32 6.47
C MET A 22 0.28 -4.27 5.49
N ARG A 23 0.96 -4.63 4.40
CA ARG A 23 0.45 -5.56 3.39
C ARG A 23 0.13 -6.93 3.97
N ILE A 24 1.04 -7.50 4.76
CA ILE A 24 0.87 -8.80 5.41
C ILE A 24 -0.34 -8.77 6.34
N ILE A 25 -0.49 -7.73 7.15
CA ILE A 25 -1.62 -7.57 8.07
C ILE A 25 -2.94 -7.51 7.28
N SER A 26 -3.01 -6.69 6.23
CA SER A 26 -4.20 -6.58 5.38
C SER A 26 -4.63 -7.92 4.79
N PHE A 27 -3.71 -8.65 4.16
CA PHE A 27 -4.05 -9.97 3.58
C PHE A 27 -4.36 -11.02 4.64
N THR A 28 -3.70 -10.97 5.80
CA THR A 28 -4.01 -11.88 6.91
C THR A 28 -5.43 -11.66 7.42
N LEU A 29 -5.83 -10.40 7.63
CA LEU A 29 -7.19 -10.06 8.08
C LEU A 29 -8.25 -10.55 7.08
N VAL A 30 -8.05 -10.31 5.78
CA VAL A 30 -8.99 -10.78 4.75
C VAL A 30 -9.02 -12.30 4.66
N SER A 31 -7.87 -12.96 4.76
CA SER A 31 -7.80 -14.43 4.66
C SER A 31 -8.45 -15.13 5.84
N TRP A 32 -8.40 -14.52 7.04
CA TRP A 32 -8.98 -15.10 8.26
C TRP A 32 -10.46 -14.76 8.44
N LEU A 33 -10.85 -13.50 8.23
CA LEU A 33 -12.22 -13.04 8.50
C LEU A 33 -13.12 -13.12 7.27
N GLY A 34 -12.54 -13.24 6.07
CA GLY A 34 -13.27 -13.31 4.81
C GLY A 34 -14.25 -12.14 4.66
N PRO A 35 -15.55 -12.41 4.39
CA PRO A 35 -16.59 -11.39 4.28
C PRO A 35 -16.78 -10.53 5.54
N SER A 36 -16.41 -11.05 6.71
CA SER A 36 -16.55 -10.34 8.00
C SER A 36 -15.39 -9.39 8.29
N SER A 37 -14.38 -9.32 7.41
CA SER A 37 -13.28 -8.36 7.58
C SER A 37 -13.77 -6.92 7.44
N PRO A 38 -13.15 -5.94 8.12
CA PRO A 38 -13.45 -4.53 7.94
C PRO A 38 -12.94 -4.06 6.57
N PHE A 39 -13.66 -4.43 5.51
CA PHE A 39 -13.19 -4.37 4.12
C PHE A 39 -12.69 -2.98 3.72
N LEU A 40 -13.44 -1.93 4.07
CA LEU A 40 -13.05 -0.54 3.79
C LEU A 40 -11.72 -0.17 4.47
N PHE A 41 -11.54 -0.52 5.74
CA PHE A 41 -10.29 -0.27 6.46
C PHE A 41 -9.11 -1.00 5.81
N VAL A 42 -9.28 -2.29 5.48
CA VAL A 42 -8.25 -3.08 4.82
C VAL A 42 -7.83 -2.44 3.49
N TRP A 43 -8.79 -2.01 2.67
CA TRP A 43 -8.48 -1.37 1.38
C TRP A 43 -7.79 -0.02 1.54
N ILE A 44 -8.19 0.81 2.50
CA ILE A 44 -7.50 2.07 2.81
C ILE A 44 -6.08 1.78 3.26
N PHE A 45 -5.91 0.90 4.23
CA PHE A 45 -4.61 0.53 4.79
C PHE A 45 -3.70 -0.08 3.73
N ASN A 46 -4.24 -0.91 2.85
CA ASN A 46 -3.52 -1.51 1.73
C ASN A 46 -3.10 -0.47 0.67
N THR A 47 -3.97 0.51 0.40
CA THR A 47 -3.65 1.59 -0.54
C THR A 47 -2.54 2.48 0.00
N LEU A 48 -2.54 2.76 1.31
CA LEU A 48 -1.46 3.52 1.96
C LEU A 48 -0.11 2.79 1.90
N ASP A 49 -0.10 1.47 2.09
CA ASP A 49 1.14 0.69 1.93
C ASP A 49 1.66 0.75 0.49
N ALA A 50 0.77 0.62 -0.49
CA ALA A 50 1.13 0.66 -1.90
C ALA A 50 1.67 2.03 -2.32
N LEU A 51 1.12 3.13 -1.78
CA LEU A 51 1.66 4.48 -1.95
C LEU A 51 3.08 4.60 -1.39
N LEU A 52 3.32 4.11 -0.17
CA LEU A 52 4.63 4.14 0.47
C LEU A 52 5.66 3.32 -0.32
N LEU A 53 5.33 2.07 -0.66
CA LEU A 53 6.21 1.17 -1.40
C LEU A 53 6.44 1.64 -2.84
N SER A 54 5.45 2.29 -3.47
CA SER A 54 5.63 2.96 -4.76
C SER A 54 6.69 4.06 -4.65
N TRP A 55 6.61 4.92 -3.63
CA TRP A 55 7.61 5.98 -3.41
C TRP A 55 9.01 5.42 -3.17
N CYS A 56 9.14 4.37 -2.36
CA CYS A 56 10.41 3.68 -2.11
C CYS A 56 10.98 3.05 -3.40
N SER A 57 10.14 2.34 -4.18
CA SER A 57 10.57 1.66 -5.42
C SER A 57 10.97 2.63 -6.52
N VAL A 58 10.25 3.75 -6.69
CA VAL A 58 10.59 4.80 -7.65
C VAL A 58 11.94 5.42 -7.32
N LEU A 59 12.19 5.74 -6.04
CA LEU A 59 13.49 6.27 -5.59
C LEU A 59 14.63 5.26 -5.78
N LYS A 60 14.36 3.96 -5.60
CA LYS A 60 15.30 2.87 -5.90
C LYS A 60 15.46 2.55 -7.38
N LYS A 61 14.63 3.14 -8.26
CA LYS A 61 14.55 2.79 -9.70
C LYS A 61 14.19 1.32 -9.96
N ASP A 62 13.44 0.70 -9.05
CA ASP A 62 12.96 -0.67 -9.19
C ASP A 62 11.66 -0.70 -9.99
N ARG A 63 11.78 -0.94 -11.30
CA ARG A 63 10.64 -0.90 -12.22
C ARG A 63 9.57 -1.95 -11.92
N ALA A 64 9.98 -3.15 -11.48
CA ALA A 64 9.04 -4.25 -11.23
C ALA A 64 8.15 -3.91 -10.02
N TYR A 65 8.76 -3.47 -8.92
CA TYR A 65 8.00 -3.07 -7.74
C TYR A 65 7.24 -1.76 -7.93
N THR A 66 7.74 -0.83 -8.73
CA THR A 66 6.98 0.37 -9.09
C THR A 66 5.69 0.00 -9.83
N LEU A 67 5.79 -0.87 -10.85
CA LEU A 67 4.61 -1.32 -11.59
C LEU A 67 3.60 -2.03 -10.68
N LEU A 68 4.09 -2.96 -9.85
CA LEU A 68 3.26 -3.73 -8.92
C LEU A 68 2.52 -2.81 -7.93
N ASN A 69 3.24 -1.89 -7.29
CA ASN A 69 2.63 -1.02 -6.29
C ASN A 69 1.67 -0.01 -6.90
N ILE A 70 1.95 0.52 -8.10
CA ILE A 70 1.01 1.36 -8.84
C ILE A 70 -0.27 0.58 -9.17
N PHE A 71 -0.15 -0.67 -9.63
CA PHE A 71 -1.31 -1.53 -9.84
C PHE A 71 -2.15 -1.67 -8.56
N TRP A 72 -1.51 -1.93 -7.41
CA TRP A 72 -2.21 -2.03 -6.13
C TRP A 72 -2.86 -0.73 -5.68
N ILE A 73 -2.30 0.44 -6.01
CA ILE A 73 -2.98 1.73 -5.76
C ILE A 73 -4.28 1.80 -6.57
N LEU A 74 -4.26 1.43 -7.85
CA LEU A 74 -5.46 1.47 -8.71
C LEU A 74 -6.54 0.51 -8.21
N VAL A 75 -6.16 -0.73 -7.92
CA VAL A 75 -7.08 -1.73 -7.35
C VAL A 75 -7.57 -1.28 -5.98
N GLY A 76 -6.71 -0.67 -5.17
CA GLY A 76 -7.04 -0.11 -3.86
C GLY A 76 -8.13 0.95 -3.93
N VAL A 77 -8.01 1.91 -4.86
CA VAL A 77 -9.04 2.93 -5.09
C VAL A 77 -10.38 2.30 -5.47
N ILE A 78 -10.38 1.32 -6.40
CA ILE A 78 -11.60 0.60 -6.78
C ILE A 78 -12.18 -0.15 -5.57
N GLY A 79 -11.35 -0.82 -4.78
CA GLY A 79 -11.74 -1.54 -3.56
C GLY A 79 -12.39 -0.62 -2.53
N ILE A 80 -11.82 0.57 -2.31
CA ILE A 80 -12.37 1.61 -1.41
C ILE A 80 -13.74 2.08 -1.92
N VAL A 81 -13.85 2.44 -3.20
CA VAL A 81 -15.11 2.92 -3.78
C VAL A 81 -16.23 1.89 -3.63
N ARG A 82 -15.92 0.62 -3.92
CA ARG A 82 -16.89 -0.48 -3.78
C ARG A 82 -17.24 -0.76 -2.32
N ALA A 83 -16.27 -0.72 -1.41
CA ALA A 83 -16.51 -0.98 0.02
C ALA A 83 -17.22 0.18 0.73
N ALA A 84 -17.13 1.40 0.18
CA ALA A 84 -17.84 2.57 0.66
C ALA A 84 -19.26 2.71 0.09
N GLU A 85 -19.72 1.76 -0.74
CA GLU A 85 -21.03 1.79 -1.41
C GLU A 85 -21.26 3.07 -2.24
N VAL A 86 -20.18 3.67 -2.75
CA VAL A 86 -20.22 4.89 -3.56
C VAL A 86 -20.52 4.59 -5.05
N LEU A 87 -20.44 3.32 -5.45
CA LEU A 87 -20.72 2.82 -6.81
C LEU A 87 -21.47 1.49 -6.77
#